data_AF-A0A1R1YP34-F1
#
_entry.id   AF-A0A1R1YP34-F1
#
_cell.length_a   1.000
_cell.length_b   1.000
_cell.length_c   1.000
_cell.angle_alpha   90.00
_cell.angle_beta   90.00
_cell.angle_gamma   90.00
#
_symmetry.space_group_name_H-M   'P 1'
#
loop_
_entity.id
_entity.type
_entity.pdbx_description
1 polymer ?
#
loop_
_entity_poly.entity_id
_entity_poly.type
_entity_poly.pdbx_seq_one_letter_code
_entity_poly.pdbx_strand_id
1 'polypeptide(L)'
;MIKQIPQIFSIFLVKFHAVRGPEIDFVIPKEKSYIIAGYPIKENKKSNNSSTQKLPSLFPNNSQKAFQDPFALNDNTNISNSPIQLTSSKPQSRRPSSTSFPPSISASDSSHLSNIHNAIDFNSISSILMPKQVLYERVIKIHHNGYIILGYPVGVRGPYERNALIFNFCFVLKEEVDSSLYNAVVKRFGQLMKGLEIKMGFLRNKIYKSSLKLLVEKLKDDLNMFGESQILLKLPATSVGQDQSNVEFNIKIFPSFEKIIQVNPYDVPILIINANDLVQEGDDHDIGMERVIRHINNINHIRRISQLADISENRVIYILQHLHYYGCIKFTEIFQFSNNYSATPQLRKLLESDELQTECIEFVITKATKSNNMPSITIIFRLYSSLKGDMALSEWMLKHEVDWRIIDIR
;
A
#
# COMPACT_ATOMS: atom_id res chain seq x y z
N MET A 1 -9.53 14.51 -1.67
CA MET A 1 -10.02 13.15 -1.29
C MET A 1 -8.84 12.21 -1.14
N ILE A 2 -8.44 11.87 0.08
CA ILE A 2 -7.42 10.85 0.32
C ILE A 2 -8.03 9.51 -0.10
N LYS A 3 -7.51 8.90 -1.18
CA LYS A 3 -7.79 7.49 -1.51
C LYS A 3 -7.60 6.68 -0.24
N GLN A 4 -8.58 5.85 0.12
CA GLN A 4 -8.58 4.98 1.31
C GLN A 4 -7.17 4.55 1.67
N ILE A 5 -6.78 4.76 2.94
CA ILE A 5 -5.46 4.36 3.44
C ILE A 5 -5.28 2.88 3.07
N PRO A 6 -4.24 2.57 2.30
CA PRO A 6 -4.10 1.23 1.78
C PRO A 6 -3.93 0.21 2.91
N GLN A 7 -4.62 -0.92 2.79
CA GLN A 7 -4.67 -1.91 3.86
C GLN A 7 -3.57 -2.95 3.65
N ILE A 8 -2.55 -2.93 4.51
CA ILE A 8 -1.59 -4.04 4.63
C ILE A 8 -2.36 -5.27 5.10
N PHE A 9 -2.34 -6.31 4.28
CA PHE A 9 -3.00 -7.58 4.56
C PHE A 9 -2.21 -8.38 5.61
N SER A 10 -0.90 -8.52 5.42
CA SER A 10 -0.02 -9.27 6.32
C SER A 10 1.43 -8.83 6.15
N ILE A 11 2.24 -9.02 7.19
CA ILE A 11 3.70 -8.89 7.12
C ILE A 11 4.30 -10.23 7.57
N PHE A 12 5.25 -10.75 6.82
CA PHE A 12 5.99 -11.96 7.19
C PHE A 12 7.50 -11.78 7.03
N LEU A 13 8.24 -12.47 7.90
CA LEU A 13 9.70 -12.49 7.86
C LEU A 13 10.18 -13.80 7.25
N VAL A 14 10.97 -13.69 6.19
CA VAL A 14 11.69 -14.82 5.60
C VAL A 14 13.15 -14.74 6.05
N LYS A 15 13.70 -15.86 6.52
CA LYS A 15 15.11 -16.02 6.87
C LYS A 15 15.71 -17.13 6.02
N PHE A 16 16.99 -17.02 5.70
CA PHE A 16 17.71 -18.11 5.07
C PHE A 16 18.33 -19.01 6.14
N HIS A 17 17.84 -20.24 6.25
CA HIS A 17 18.42 -21.29 7.10
C HIS A 17 19.59 -21.99 6.39
N ALA A 18 20.70 -22.26 7.09
CA ALA A 18 21.92 -22.81 6.51
C ALA A 18 21.71 -24.12 5.72
N VAL A 19 20.93 -25.06 6.27
CA VAL A 19 20.65 -26.38 5.68
C VAL A 19 19.34 -26.46 4.89
N ARG A 20 18.28 -25.78 5.33
CA ARG A 20 16.91 -25.94 4.77
C ARG A 20 16.57 -24.93 3.67
N GLY A 21 17.40 -23.90 3.48
CA GLY A 21 17.12 -22.84 2.52
C GLY A 21 16.18 -21.76 3.08
N PRO A 22 15.39 -21.08 2.23
CA PRO A 22 14.50 -20.00 2.66
C PRO A 22 13.33 -20.55 3.48
N GLU A 23 13.16 -20.04 4.70
CA GLU A 23 12.05 -20.40 5.61
C GLU A 23 11.33 -19.15 6.12
N ILE A 24 10.02 -19.28 6.36
CA ILE A 24 9.23 -18.25 7.02
C ILE A 24 9.44 -18.38 8.53
N ASP A 25 9.95 -17.34 9.20
CA ASP A 25 10.16 -17.33 10.65
C ASP A 25 8.86 -17.00 11.42
N PHE A 26 8.10 -16.02 10.92
CA PHE A 26 6.75 -15.72 11.41
C PHE A 26 5.92 -14.95 10.38
N VAL A 27 4.59 -15.03 10.55
CA VAL A 27 3.57 -14.31 9.80
C VAL A 27 2.68 -13.55 10.78
N ILE A 28 2.36 -12.30 10.46
CA ILE A 28 1.48 -11.43 11.25
C ILE A 28 0.38 -10.85 10.35
N PRO A 29 -0.90 -10.92 10.75
CA PRO A 29 -1.48 -11.68 11.87
C PRO A 29 -1.33 -13.21 11.71
N LYS A 30 -1.26 -13.95 12.83
CA LYS A 30 -1.08 -15.41 12.82
C LYS A 30 -2.18 -16.17 12.07
N GLU A 31 -3.40 -15.64 12.05
CA GLU A 31 -4.57 -16.19 11.35
C GLU A 31 -4.33 -16.32 9.83
N LYS A 32 -3.50 -15.43 9.27
CA LYS A 32 -3.21 -15.38 7.84
C LYS A 32 -2.03 -16.27 7.44
N SER A 33 -1.42 -16.98 8.38
CA SER A 33 -0.34 -17.94 8.11
C SER A 33 -0.77 -19.02 7.12
N TYR A 34 -2.04 -19.44 7.17
CA TYR A 34 -2.60 -20.46 6.27
C TYR A 34 -2.66 -19.98 4.82
N ILE A 35 -2.93 -18.69 4.61
CA ILE A 35 -3.05 -18.06 3.30
C ILE A 35 -1.66 -17.85 2.68
N ILE A 36 -0.59 -17.75 3.48
CA ILE A 36 0.78 -17.44 3.01
C ILE A 36 1.67 -18.68 2.91
N ALA A 37 1.50 -19.66 3.80
CA ALA A 37 2.35 -20.84 3.85
C ALA A 37 1.68 -22.10 3.26
N GLY A 38 0.35 -22.12 3.08
CA GLY A 38 -0.37 -23.33 2.65
C GLY A 38 -0.40 -24.46 3.69
N TYR A 39 0.25 -24.31 4.85
CA TYR A 39 0.26 -25.26 5.98
C TYR A 39 0.47 -24.53 7.32
N PRO A 40 -0.01 -25.07 8.46
CA PRO A 40 0.18 -24.45 9.75
C PRO A 40 1.65 -24.53 10.20
N ILE A 41 2.24 -23.40 10.58
CA ILE A 41 3.59 -23.32 11.17
C ILE A 41 3.55 -23.99 12.55
N LYS A 42 4.16 -25.18 12.68
CA LYS A 42 4.29 -25.89 13.97
C LYS A 42 5.32 -25.20 14.86
N GLU A 43 4.89 -24.58 15.96
CA GLU A 43 5.81 -24.21 17.05
C GLU A 43 6.21 -25.47 17.84
N ASN A 44 7.52 -25.77 17.87
CA ASN A 44 8.08 -26.81 18.75
C ASN A 44 7.93 -26.39 20.23
N LYS A 45 6.85 -26.80 20.89
CA LYS A 45 6.75 -26.83 22.35
C LYS A 45 7.35 -28.13 22.87
N LYS A 46 8.55 -28.08 23.47
CA LYS A 46 8.96 -29.08 24.47
C LYS A 46 8.52 -28.57 25.83
N SER A 47 7.49 -29.21 26.36
CA SER A 47 6.94 -29.06 27.70
C SER A 47 7.84 -29.74 28.73
N ASN A 48 8.30 -29.01 29.74
CA ASN A 48 8.67 -29.59 31.03
C ASN A 48 7.46 -29.38 31.97
N ASN A 49 6.85 -30.48 32.41
CA ASN A 49 5.81 -30.50 33.42
C ASN A 49 6.43 -30.73 34.80
N SER A 50 5.89 -30.06 35.82
CA SER A 50 6.00 -30.47 37.23
C SER A 50 4.64 -30.36 37.92
N SER A 51 4.19 -31.47 38.52
CA SER A 51 3.30 -31.66 39.70
C SER A 51 1.85 -31.12 39.63
N THR A 52 0.75 -31.79 40.07
CA THR A 52 0.54 -32.90 41.03
C THR A 52 -0.95 -33.32 41.12
N GLN A 53 -1.22 -34.58 41.57
CA GLN A 53 -2.43 -35.13 42.26
C GLN A 53 -3.70 -35.42 41.42
N LYS A 54 -4.52 -36.50 41.58
CA LYS A 54 -4.71 -37.61 42.56
C LYS A 54 -5.57 -38.75 41.93
N LEU A 55 -5.48 -39.97 42.51
CA LEU A 55 -6.22 -41.25 42.25
C LEU A 55 -7.75 -41.21 42.54
N PRO A 56 -8.64 -42.17 42.12
CA PRO A 56 -8.52 -43.62 42.43
C PRO A 56 -9.04 -44.67 41.40
N SER A 57 -8.78 -45.93 41.79
CA SER A 57 -8.92 -47.26 41.18
C SER A 57 -10.33 -47.85 41.07
N LEU A 58 -10.52 -48.81 40.15
CA LEU A 58 -11.38 -50.01 40.28
C LEU A 58 -10.92 -51.11 39.30
N PHE A 59 -10.51 -52.27 39.83
CA PHE A 59 -10.19 -53.54 39.13
C PHE A 59 -11.45 -54.44 39.07
N PRO A 60 -11.46 -55.69 38.54
CA PRO A 60 -10.59 -56.39 37.55
C PRO A 60 -11.38 -57.25 36.50
N ASN A 61 -10.71 -57.84 35.49
CA ASN A 61 -10.57 -59.32 35.34
C ASN A 61 -10.04 -59.82 33.97
N ASN A 62 -9.04 -60.71 34.08
CA ASN A 62 -8.74 -61.95 33.32
C ASN A 62 -8.59 -61.90 31.78
N SER A 63 -7.41 -62.18 31.20
CA SER A 63 -6.63 -63.44 31.07
C SER A 63 -6.65 -63.80 29.55
N GLN A 64 -5.65 -64.32 28.82
CA GLN A 64 -4.47 -65.18 29.02
C GLN A 64 -3.44 -64.87 27.89
N LYS A 65 -2.13 -64.82 28.19
CA LYS A 65 -0.98 -65.66 27.70
C LYS A 65 -0.99 -65.99 26.18
N ALA A 66 0.08 -65.82 25.39
CA ALA A 66 1.38 -66.50 25.47
C ALA A 66 2.30 -65.97 24.32
N PHE A 67 3.53 -65.49 24.60
CA PHE A 67 4.85 -66.14 24.37
C PHE A 67 5.65 -65.69 23.11
N GLN A 68 6.87 -65.19 23.40
CA GLN A 68 8.19 -65.34 22.74
C GLN A 68 8.51 -64.76 21.34
N ASP A 69 9.29 -63.67 21.39
CA ASP A 69 10.46 -63.28 20.55
C ASP A 69 11.58 -64.36 20.50
N PRO A 70 12.74 -64.20 19.81
CA PRO A 70 13.16 -63.46 18.58
C PRO A 70 14.18 -64.26 17.69
N PHE A 71 14.97 -63.56 16.85
CA PHE A 71 16.20 -63.92 16.09
C PHE A 71 16.00 -64.39 14.63
N ALA A 72 16.93 -64.22 13.68
CA ALA A 72 17.94 -63.25 13.27
C ALA A 72 18.60 -63.83 11.99
N LEU A 73 19.10 -62.97 11.09
CA LEU A 73 20.20 -63.20 10.13
C LEU A 73 20.10 -64.31 9.05
N ASN A 74 20.18 -63.92 7.77
CA ASN A 74 21.35 -64.19 6.89
C ASN A 74 21.09 -63.81 5.41
N ASP A 75 21.85 -62.82 4.96
CA ASP A 75 22.76 -62.82 3.81
C ASP A 75 22.53 -63.72 2.57
N ASN A 76 22.57 -63.04 1.43
CA ASN A 76 23.45 -63.25 0.26
C ASN A 76 22.89 -63.80 -1.08
N THR A 77 23.17 -62.98 -2.11
CA THR A 77 23.53 -63.30 -3.52
C THR A 77 22.42 -63.81 -4.46
N ASN A 78 22.32 -63.53 -5.76
CA ASN A 78 23.14 -62.79 -6.74
C ASN A 78 22.31 -62.58 -8.04
N ILE A 79 22.51 -61.42 -8.70
CA ILE A 79 22.77 -61.22 -10.16
C ILE A 79 21.79 -61.81 -11.22
N SER A 80 21.10 -60.96 -12.00
CA SER A 80 21.33 -60.69 -13.45
C SER A 80 20.10 -60.16 -14.24
N ASN A 81 20.36 -59.08 -14.99
CA ASN A 81 19.99 -58.76 -16.39
C ASN A 81 18.51 -58.72 -16.89
N SER A 82 18.09 -57.48 -17.15
CA SER A 82 17.19 -56.84 -18.15
C SER A 82 16.89 -57.54 -19.51
N PRO A 83 16.03 -57.02 -20.45
CA PRO A 83 14.94 -55.99 -20.41
C PRO A 83 13.69 -56.24 -21.37
N ILE A 84 12.80 -55.22 -21.47
CA ILE A 84 11.85 -54.82 -22.56
C ILE A 84 10.52 -55.61 -22.78
N GLN A 85 9.36 -54.91 -22.72
CA GLN A 85 8.37 -54.82 -23.82
C GLN A 85 7.23 -53.79 -23.57
N LEU A 86 7.10 -52.83 -24.51
CA LEU A 86 5.88 -52.07 -24.82
C LEU A 86 4.85 -53.02 -25.46
N THR A 87 3.54 -52.84 -25.19
CA THR A 87 2.50 -52.81 -26.24
C THR A 87 1.21 -52.14 -25.76
N SER A 88 0.58 -51.46 -26.71
CA SER A 88 -0.72 -50.79 -26.69
C SER A 88 -1.88 -51.75 -26.95
N SER A 89 -3.05 -51.54 -26.32
CA SER A 89 -4.38 -51.67 -26.99
C SER A 89 -5.57 -51.38 -26.05
N LYS A 90 -6.47 -50.51 -26.50
CA LYS A 90 -7.92 -50.44 -26.21
C LYS A 90 -8.65 -50.91 -27.51
N PRO A 91 -10.00 -51.06 -27.62
CA PRO A 91 -11.11 -50.89 -26.63
C PRO A 91 -12.22 -51.98 -26.70
N GLN A 92 -13.19 -51.99 -25.76
CA GLN A 92 -14.68 -51.98 -25.98
C GLN A 92 -15.53 -52.60 -24.83
N SER A 93 -16.46 -51.77 -24.35
CA SER A 93 -17.89 -51.99 -23.98
C SER A 93 -18.39 -53.33 -23.40
N ARG A 94 -19.03 -53.27 -22.20
CA ARG A 94 -20.41 -53.74 -21.94
C ARG A 94 -20.93 -53.26 -20.55
N ARG A 95 -22.15 -52.72 -20.54
CA ARG A 95 -23.03 -52.36 -19.39
C ARG A 95 -23.85 -53.61 -18.96
N PRO A 96 -24.54 -53.69 -17.79
CA PRO A 96 -25.60 -52.76 -17.35
C PRO A 96 -25.78 -52.52 -15.83
N SER A 97 -26.84 -51.76 -15.54
CA SER A 97 -27.28 -51.00 -14.35
C SER A 97 -27.94 -51.76 -13.17
N SER A 98 -27.82 -51.20 -11.95
CA SER A 98 -28.96 -51.03 -11.01
C SER A 98 -28.72 -49.94 -9.93
N THR A 99 -29.61 -48.94 -9.99
CA THR A 99 -30.30 -48.13 -8.96
C THR A 99 -29.80 -48.06 -7.50
N SER A 100 -29.47 -46.84 -7.03
CA SER A 100 -29.98 -46.28 -5.76
C SER A 100 -29.75 -44.75 -5.67
N PHE A 101 -30.76 -44.03 -5.22
CA PHE A 101 -30.88 -42.57 -5.04
C PHE A 101 -29.80 -41.91 -4.16
N PRO A 102 -29.59 -40.58 -4.26
CA PRO A 102 -28.60 -39.86 -3.46
C PRO A 102 -29.18 -39.47 -2.10
N PRO A 103 -28.37 -39.40 -1.01
CA PRO A 103 -28.73 -38.56 0.11
C PRO A 103 -28.34 -37.11 -0.21
N SER A 104 -29.32 -36.24 -0.13
CA SER A 104 -29.18 -34.78 -0.05
C SER A 104 -28.19 -34.41 1.06
N ILE A 105 -27.04 -33.85 0.67
CA ILE A 105 -26.16 -33.13 1.60
C ILE A 105 -26.57 -31.65 1.57
N SER A 106 -26.90 -31.18 2.76
CA SER A 106 -27.22 -29.83 3.16
C SER A 106 -26.27 -28.78 2.60
N ALA A 107 -26.85 -27.66 2.17
CA ALA A 107 -26.17 -26.43 1.81
C ALA A 107 -25.48 -25.81 3.04
N SER A 108 -24.21 -26.13 3.27
CA SER A 108 -23.36 -25.38 4.23
C SER A 108 -21.86 -25.31 3.89
N ASP A 109 -21.40 -25.88 2.76
CA ASP A 109 -19.96 -26.00 2.47
C ASP A 109 -19.44 -25.11 1.32
N SER A 110 -20.22 -24.10 0.90
CA SER A 110 -19.81 -23.18 -0.17
C SER A 110 -18.85 -22.05 0.26
N SER A 111 -18.60 -21.88 1.57
CA SER A 111 -17.70 -20.84 2.10
C SER A 111 -16.24 -21.28 2.27
N HIS A 112 -15.95 -22.58 2.23
CA HIS A 112 -14.58 -23.11 2.39
C HIS A 112 -13.82 -23.24 1.07
N LEU A 113 -14.50 -23.42 -0.05
CA LEU A 113 -13.84 -23.61 -1.36
C LEU A 113 -13.39 -22.29 -2.02
N SER A 114 -14.02 -21.16 -1.69
CA SER A 114 -13.65 -19.83 -2.20
C SER A 114 -12.38 -19.25 -1.56
N ASN A 115 -11.97 -19.74 -0.39
CA ASN A 115 -10.75 -19.30 0.30
C ASN A 115 -9.46 -19.97 -0.22
N ILE A 116 -9.57 -21.05 -1.01
CA ILE A 116 -8.41 -21.72 -1.62
C ILE A 116 -7.91 -20.97 -2.86
N HIS A 117 -8.77 -20.17 -3.50
CA HIS A 117 -8.44 -19.53 -4.77
C HIS A 117 -7.49 -18.32 -4.66
N ASN A 118 -7.20 -17.86 -3.42
CA ASN A 118 -6.34 -16.72 -3.13
C ASN A 118 -5.16 -17.07 -2.21
N ALA A 119 -4.80 -18.35 -2.07
CA ALA A 119 -3.62 -18.73 -1.29
C ALA A 119 -2.32 -18.31 -2.01
N ILE A 120 -1.39 -17.69 -1.28
CA ILE A 120 -0.03 -17.42 -1.73
C ILE A 120 0.78 -18.68 -1.47
N ASP A 121 1.29 -19.32 -2.52
CA ASP A 121 2.19 -20.46 -2.38
C ASP A 121 3.63 -19.96 -2.18
N PHE A 122 4.12 -20.03 -0.94
CA PHE A 122 5.47 -19.60 -0.59
C PHE A 122 6.55 -20.30 -1.40
N ASN A 123 6.38 -21.58 -1.74
CA ASN A 123 7.41 -22.33 -2.46
C ASN A 123 7.68 -21.74 -3.84
N SER A 124 6.62 -21.35 -4.55
CA SER A 124 6.67 -20.72 -5.86
C SER A 124 7.37 -19.35 -5.86
N ILE A 125 7.22 -18.57 -4.78
CA ILE A 125 7.78 -17.21 -4.69
C ILE A 125 9.10 -17.11 -3.91
N SER A 126 9.49 -18.17 -3.21
CA SER A 126 10.66 -18.20 -2.30
C SER A 126 11.96 -17.78 -2.98
N SER A 127 12.18 -18.19 -4.23
CA SER A 127 13.36 -17.85 -5.04
C SER A 127 13.45 -16.36 -5.38
N ILE A 128 12.31 -15.68 -5.48
CA ILE A 128 12.21 -14.25 -5.78
C ILE A 128 12.32 -13.44 -4.49
N LEU A 129 11.72 -13.93 -3.39
CA LEU A 129 11.83 -13.28 -2.07
C LEU A 129 13.24 -13.39 -1.47
N MET A 130 14.01 -14.39 -1.85
CA MET A 130 15.41 -14.59 -1.45
C MET A 130 16.32 -14.60 -2.67
N PRO A 131 16.51 -13.44 -3.34
CA PRO A 131 17.29 -13.38 -4.55
C PRO A 131 18.79 -13.51 -4.29
N LYS A 132 19.57 -13.60 -5.37
CA LYS A 132 21.04 -13.53 -5.31
C LYS A 132 21.50 -12.19 -4.73
N GLN A 133 22.72 -12.18 -4.16
CA GLN A 133 23.30 -11.04 -3.45
C GLN A 133 23.30 -9.72 -4.26
N VAL A 134 23.33 -9.79 -5.59
CA VAL A 134 23.27 -8.62 -6.50
C VAL A 134 21.99 -7.79 -6.33
N LEU A 135 20.92 -8.41 -5.86
CA LEU A 135 19.61 -7.77 -5.65
C LEU A 135 19.34 -7.41 -4.18
N TYR A 136 20.34 -7.56 -3.29
CA TYR A 136 20.21 -7.06 -1.93
C TYR A 136 20.08 -5.55 -1.92
N GLU A 137 19.37 -5.04 -0.92
CA GLU A 137 19.12 -3.60 -0.74
C GLU A 137 18.33 -2.93 -1.88
N ARG A 138 17.57 -3.73 -2.63
CA ARG A 138 16.61 -3.25 -3.63
C ARG A 138 15.22 -3.71 -3.25
N VAL A 139 14.22 -2.85 -3.46
CA VAL A 139 12.82 -3.25 -3.24
C VAL A 139 12.41 -4.23 -4.33
N ILE A 140 11.87 -5.37 -3.92
CA ILE A 140 11.30 -6.38 -4.80
C ILE A 140 9.79 -6.26 -4.71
N LYS A 141 9.13 -6.33 -5.86
CA LYS A 141 7.67 -6.34 -5.98
C LYS A 141 7.23 -7.58 -6.76
N ILE A 142 6.31 -8.33 -6.19
CA ILE A 142 5.76 -9.56 -6.79
C ILE A 142 4.24 -9.44 -6.80
N HIS A 143 3.60 -9.76 -7.93
CA HIS A 143 2.16 -9.91 -8.03
C HIS A 143 1.84 -11.40 -8.02
N HIS A 144 0.97 -11.84 -7.12
CA HIS A 144 0.59 -13.25 -6.99
C HIS A 144 -0.82 -13.38 -6.41
N ASN A 145 -1.70 -14.09 -7.11
CA ASN A 145 -3.05 -14.46 -6.68
C ASN A 145 -3.86 -13.31 -6.04
N GLY A 146 -3.93 -12.15 -6.70
CA GLY A 146 -4.67 -10.98 -6.20
C GLY A 146 -3.98 -10.19 -5.08
N TYR A 147 -2.72 -10.52 -4.77
CA TYR A 147 -1.90 -9.81 -3.79
C TYR A 147 -0.62 -9.25 -4.42
N ILE A 148 -0.15 -8.15 -3.85
CA ILE A 148 1.14 -7.54 -4.12
C ILE A 148 2.03 -7.77 -2.91
N ILE A 149 3.17 -8.44 -3.11
CA ILE A 149 4.16 -8.69 -2.09
C ILE A 149 5.35 -7.77 -2.33
N LEU A 150 5.63 -6.90 -1.36
CA LEU A 150 6.79 -6.02 -1.36
C LEU A 150 7.82 -6.52 -0.36
N GLY A 151 9.07 -6.67 -0.80
CA GLY A 151 10.18 -7.10 0.05
C GLY A 151 11.40 -6.21 -0.12
N TYR A 152 12.27 -6.23 0.89
CA TYR A 152 13.59 -5.63 0.83
C TYR A 152 14.60 -6.63 1.42
N PRO A 153 15.20 -7.50 0.57
CA PRO A 153 16.18 -8.48 1.03
C PRO A 153 17.42 -7.78 1.58
N VAL A 154 17.82 -8.19 2.77
CA VAL A 154 18.99 -7.68 3.48
C VAL A 154 19.95 -8.84 3.78
N GLY A 155 21.22 -8.61 3.45
CA GLY A 155 22.32 -9.46 3.90
C GLY A 155 23.21 -8.72 4.89
N VAL A 156 23.40 -9.27 6.09
CA VAL A 156 24.34 -8.78 7.09
C VAL A 156 25.48 -9.77 7.21
N ARG A 157 26.72 -9.34 6.96
CA ARG A 157 27.91 -10.18 7.18
C ARG A 157 28.30 -10.14 8.66
N GLY A 158 28.74 -11.26 9.20
CA GLY A 158 29.09 -11.36 10.61
C GLY A 158 29.37 -12.80 11.06
N PRO A 159 29.51 -13.05 12.37
CA PRO A 159 29.78 -14.36 12.94
C PRO A 159 28.50 -15.24 12.94
N TYR A 160 28.00 -15.51 11.74
CA TYR A 160 26.85 -16.36 11.47
C TYR A 160 27.34 -17.68 10.87
N GLU A 161 26.50 -18.72 10.89
CA GLU A 161 26.85 -20.08 10.42
C GLU A 161 27.43 -20.12 9.00
N ARG A 162 27.10 -19.14 8.14
CA ARG A 162 27.65 -18.99 6.78
C ARG A 162 28.29 -17.62 6.55
N ASN A 163 28.81 -17.00 7.59
CA ASN A 163 29.39 -15.66 7.59
C ASN A 163 28.43 -14.53 7.19
N ALA A 164 27.14 -14.85 6.97
CA ALA A 164 26.11 -13.89 6.64
C ALA A 164 24.73 -14.36 7.14
N LEU A 165 23.97 -13.42 7.70
CA LEU A 165 22.55 -13.54 7.96
C LEU A 165 21.80 -12.87 6.81
N ILE A 166 20.92 -13.63 6.16
CA ILE A 166 20.07 -13.14 5.06
C ILE A 166 18.63 -13.19 5.52
N PHE A 167 17.94 -12.06 5.47
CA PHE A 167 16.54 -11.95 5.86
C PHE A 167 15.79 -10.97 4.94
N ASN A 168 14.47 -11.15 4.84
CA ASN A 168 13.60 -10.27 4.06
C ASN A 168 12.27 -10.10 4.77
N PHE A 169 11.89 -8.85 5.04
CA PHE A 169 10.55 -8.50 5.53
C PHE A 169 9.64 -8.24 4.35
N CYS A 170 8.60 -9.06 4.24
CA CYS A 170 7.67 -9.06 3.12
C CYS A 170 6.32 -8.50 3.56
N PHE A 171 5.89 -7.40 2.94
CA PHE A 171 4.62 -6.74 3.15
C PHE A 171 3.65 -7.19 2.06
N VAL A 172 2.53 -7.78 2.47
CA VAL A 172 1.48 -8.26 1.57
C VAL A 172 0.36 -7.23 1.55
N LEU A 173 0.04 -6.75 0.35
CA LEU A 173 -1.03 -5.79 0.06
C LEU A 173 -2.03 -6.42 -0.90
N LYS A 174 -3.27 -5.93 -0.92
CA LYS A 174 -4.26 -6.29 -1.94
C LYS A 174 -3.88 -5.66 -3.29
N GLU A 175 -4.30 -6.26 -4.39
CA GLU A 175 -3.99 -5.75 -5.74
C GLU A 175 -4.59 -4.37 -6.05
N GLU A 176 -5.72 -4.04 -5.42
CA GLU A 176 -6.41 -2.74 -5.58
C GLU A 176 -5.64 -1.55 -4.99
N VAL A 177 -4.62 -1.83 -4.18
CA VAL A 177 -3.84 -0.82 -3.45
C VAL A 177 -2.66 -0.32 -4.30
N ASP A 178 -2.44 1.00 -4.30
CA ASP A 178 -1.21 1.57 -4.83
C ASP A 178 0.01 1.20 -3.96
N SER A 179 0.64 0.09 -4.32
CA SER A 179 1.88 -0.40 -3.71
C SER A 179 3.05 0.58 -3.72
N SER A 180 3.03 1.59 -4.61
CA SER A 180 4.14 2.53 -4.79
C SER A 180 4.45 3.31 -3.51
N LEU A 181 3.41 3.56 -2.73
CA LEU A 181 3.42 4.27 -1.44
C LEU A 181 4.25 3.54 -0.37
N TYR A 182 4.33 2.22 -0.46
CA TYR A 182 5.03 1.39 0.53
C TYR A 182 6.47 1.12 0.19
N ASN A 183 6.94 1.44 -1.02
CA ASN A 183 8.34 1.19 -1.41
C ASN A 183 9.32 1.87 -0.44
N ALA A 184 9.05 3.12 -0.06
CA ALA A 184 9.85 3.86 0.90
C ALA A 184 9.76 3.25 2.31
N VAL A 185 8.56 2.79 2.71
CA VAL A 185 8.31 2.15 3.99
C VAL A 185 9.08 0.84 4.14
N VAL A 186 8.95 -0.08 3.17
CA VAL A 186 9.63 -1.39 3.20
C VAL A 186 11.15 -1.20 3.18
N LYS A 187 11.66 -0.26 2.40
CA LYS A 187 13.09 0.09 2.38
C LYS A 187 13.56 0.62 3.73
N ARG A 188 12.86 1.61 4.31
CA ARG A 188 13.22 2.22 5.60
C ARG A 188 13.17 1.20 6.73
N PHE A 189 12.14 0.33 6.73
CA PHE A 189 12.01 -0.75 7.70
C PHE A 189 13.13 -1.80 7.56
N GLY A 190 13.45 -2.23 6.34
CA GLY A 190 14.56 -3.16 6.09
C GLY A 190 15.93 -2.61 6.51
N GLN A 191 16.20 -1.33 6.23
CA GLN A 191 17.42 -0.64 6.67
C GLN A 191 17.50 -0.51 8.20
N LEU A 192 16.37 -0.22 8.85
CA LEU A 192 16.28 -0.17 10.31
C LEU A 192 16.63 -1.54 10.92
N MET A 193 16.02 -2.61 10.42
CA MET A 193 16.27 -3.97 10.89
C MET A 193 17.73 -4.38 10.67
N LYS A 194 18.34 -3.97 9.55
CA LYS A 194 19.78 -4.14 9.30
C LYS A 194 20.62 -3.46 10.40
N GLY A 195 20.30 -2.21 10.72
CA GLY A 195 21.01 -1.43 11.74
C GLY A 195 20.88 -2.03 13.14
N LEU A 196 19.69 -2.50 13.52
CA LEU A 196 19.47 -3.17 14.80
C LEU A 196 20.19 -4.50 14.90
N GLU A 197 20.25 -5.27 13.80
CA GLU A 197 21.00 -6.52 13.76
C GLU A 197 22.50 -6.28 13.95
N ILE A 198 23.08 -5.27 13.30
CA ILE A 198 24.50 -4.96 13.43
C ILE A 198 24.85 -4.49 14.86
N LYS A 199 24.00 -3.65 15.46
CA LYS A 199 24.28 -3.06 16.79
C LYS A 199 24.07 -4.05 17.93
N MET A 200 23.03 -4.87 17.86
CA MET A 200 22.52 -5.63 19.02
C MET A 200 22.23 -7.11 18.72
N GLY A 201 22.36 -7.56 17.46
CA GLY A 201 21.96 -8.91 17.06
C GLY A 201 20.47 -9.16 17.26
N PHE A 202 19.64 -8.15 16.94
CA PHE A 202 18.18 -8.16 17.21
C PHE A 202 17.43 -9.36 16.64
N LEU A 203 17.80 -9.84 15.45
CA LEU A 203 17.21 -11.03 14.81
C LEU A 203 17.89 -12.34 15.22
N ARG A 204 19.16 -12.27 15.65
CA ARG A 204 19.94 -13.41 16.15
C ARG A 204 19.48 -13.85 17.54
N ASN A 205 19.24 -12.90 18.43
CA ASN A 205 18.91 -13.19 19.81
C ASN A 205 17.41 -13.50 19.98
N LYS A 206 17.10 -14.69 20.49
CA LYS A 206 15.72 -15.15 20.71
C LYS A 206 14.97 -14.31 21.75
N ILE A 207 15.69 -13.63 22.65
CA ILE A 207 15.10 -12.76 23.68
C ILE A 207 14.24 -11.66 23.02
N TYR A 208 14.69 -11.13 21.89
CA TYR A 208 14.01 -10.05 21.17
C TYR A 208 12.91 -10.54 20.21
N LYS A 209 12.70 -11.86 20.06
CA LYS A 209 11.70 -12.40 19.13
C LYS A 209 10.27 -11.96 19.48
N SER A 210 9.94 -11.85 20.77
CA SER A 210 8.64 -11.34 21.22
C SER A 210 8.48 -9.85 20.91
N SER A 211 9.52 -9.05 21.17
CA SER A 211 9.56 -7.62 20.85
C SER A 211 9.45 -7.38 19.35
N LEU A 212 10.09 -8.20 18.51
CA LEU A 212 9.99 -8.14 17.05
C LEU A 212 8.57 -8.44 16.55
N LYS A 213 7.89 -9.43 17.12
CA LYS A 213 6.49 -9.72 16.76
C LYS A 213 5.58 -8.54 17.11
N LEU A 214 5.71 -8.00 18.33
CA LEU A 214 4.95 -6.83 18.78
C LEU A 214 5.22 -5.60 17.91
N LEU A 215 6.48 -5.39 17.53
CA LEU A 215 6.91 -4.34 16.61
C LEU A 215 6.18 -4.44 15.27
N VAL A 216 6.18 -5.61 14.64
CA VAL A 216 5.57 -5.80 13.32
C VAL A 216 4.04 -5.75 13.39
N GLU A 217 3.43 -6.24 14.48
CA GLU A 217 2.00 -6.09 14.74
C GLU A 217 1.60 -4.62 14.83
N LYS A 218 2.27 -3.86 15.71
CA LYS A 218 2.01 -2.44 15.89
C LYS A 218 2.26 -1.65 14.61
N LEU A 219 3.33 -1.94 13.87
CA LEU A 219 3.62 -1.29 12.60
C LEU A 219 2.48 -1.50 11.59
N LYS A 220 1.98 -2.74 11.46
CA LYS A 220 0.87 -3.04 10.55
C LYS A 220 -0.39 -2.27 10.94
N ASP A 221 -0.73 -2.25 12.23
CA ASP A 221 -1.96 -1.60 12.70
C ASP A 221 -1.88 -0.07 12.62
N ASP A 222 -0.76 0.53 13.04
CA ASP A 222 -0.53 1.98 12.94
C ASP A 222 -0.55 2.45 11.48
N LEU A 223 0.14 1.74 10.57
CA LEU A 223 0.14 2.10 9.14
C LEU A 223 -1.23 1.95 8.49
N ASN A 224 -2.03 0.97 8.92
CA ASN A 224 -3.38 0.79 8.40
C ASN A 224 -4.38 1.80 8.97
N MET A 225 -4.16 2.30 10.19
CA MET A 225 -5.09 3.21 10.87
C MET A 225 -4.78 4.68 10.62
N PHE A 226 -3.49 5.06 10.67
CA PHE A 226 -3.05 6.45 10.62
C PHE A 226 -2.16 6.78 9.41
N GLY A 227 -1.63 5.76 8.72
CA GLY A 227 -0.65 5.96 7.64
C GLY A 227 0.73 6.41 8.13
N GLU A 228 0.92 6.53 9.44
CA GLU A 228 2.19 6.80 10.10
C GLU A 228 2.30 5.97 11.37
N SER A 229 3.53 5.65 11.74
CA SER A 229 3.83 4.81 12.89
C SER A 229 5.04 5.38 13.62
N GLN A 230 4.83 5.72 14.89
CA GLN A 230 5.86 6.09 15.84
C GLN A 230 5.87 5.02 16.93
N ILE A 231 6.90 4.20 16.93
CA ILE A 231 7.00 3.09 17.87
C ILE A 231 8.25 3.24 18.68
N LEU A 232 8.05 3.35 19.99
CA LEU A 232 9.07 3.24 21.01
C LEU A 232 9.08 1.80 21.55
N LEU A 233 10.12 1.04 21.21
CA LEU A 233 10.36 -0.26 21.83
C LEU A 233 11.31 -0.13 23.00
N LYS A 234 10.82 -0.55 24.17
CA LYS A 234 11.66 -0.83 25.34
C LYS A 234 12.21 -2.24 25.18
N LEU A 235 13.50 -2.36 24.88
CA LEU A 235 14.14 -3.66 24.76
C LEU A 235 14.44 -4.20 26.17
N PRO A 236 14.19 -5.49 26.42
CA PRO A 236 14.56 -6.10 27.70
C PRO A 236 16.07 -6.01 27.89
N ALA A 237 16.49 -5.61 29.09
CA ALA A 237 17.90 -5.57 29.46
C ALA A 237 18.49 -6.98 29.36
N THR A 238 19.54 -7.13 28.57
CA THR A 238 20.32 -8.38 28.56
C THR A 238 21.21 -8.38 29.81
N SER A 239 21.43 -9.55 30.41
CA SER A 239 22.21 -9.78 31.64
C SER A 239 23.69 -9.38 31.57
N VAL A 240 24.12 -8.67 30.53
CA VAL A 240 25.48 -8.19 30.32
C VAL A 240 25.43 -6.69 30.02
N GLY A 241 25.40 -5.88 31.09
CA GLY A 241 25.89 -4.49 31.12
C GLY A 241 25.35 -3.48 30.09
N GLN A 242 24.19 -3.71 29.47
CA GLN A 242 23.54 -2.73 28.59
C GLN A 242 22.31 -2.16 29.30
N ASP A 243 22.28 -0.84 29.45
CA ASP A 243 21.09 -0.10 29.88
C ASP A 243 19.89 -0.46 29.01
N GLN A 244 18.67 -0.30 29.54
CA GLN A 244 17.44 -0.45 28.78
C GLN A 244 17.48 0.42 27.52
N SER A 245 17.83 -0.19 26.39
CA SER A 245 17.94 0.55 25.14
C SER A 245 16.54 0.77 24.58
N ASN A 246 16.12 2.02 24.57
CA ASN A 246 14.90 2.44 23.91
C ASN A 246 15.21 2.63 22.42
N VAL A 247 14.51 1.89 21.57
CA VAL A 247 14.58 2.07 20.11
C VAL A 247 13.31 2.77 19.68
N GLU A 248 13.45 4.03 19.31
CA GLU A 248 12.38 4.78 18.65
C GLU A 248 12.59 4.73 17.14
N PHE A 249 11.51 4.54 16.39
CA PHE A 249 11.54 4.81 14.97
C PHE A 249 10.21 5.40 14.51
N ASN A 250 10.33 6.20 13.46
CA ASN A 250 9.24 6.87 12.79
C ASN A 250 9.19 6.36 11.34
N ILE A 251 8.03 5.88 10.92
CA ILE A 251 7.74 5.48 9.54
C ILE A 251 6.45 6.17 9.12
N LYS A 252 6.48 6.87 7.99
CA LYS A 252 5.31 7.56 7.43
C LYS A 252 5.11 7.16 5.98
N ILE A 253 3.86 6.88 5.62
CA ILE A 253 3.44 6.71 4.23
C ILE A 253 3.25 8.10 3.65
N PHE A 254 3.96 8.38 2.56
CA PHE A 254 3.78 9.60 1.81
C PHE A 254 2.93 9.29 0.58
N PRO A 255 1.82 10.01 0.35
CA PRO A 255 1.08 9.91 -0.90
C PRO A 255 2.02 10.26 -2.07
N SER A 256 2.02 9.43 -3.10
CA SER A 256 2.64 9.76 -4.37
C SER A 256 1.67 10.64 -5.13
N PHE A 257 2.07 11.87 -5.41
CA PHE A 257 1.30 12.75 -6.28
C PHE A 257 1.71 12.53 -7.75
N GLU A 258 0.90 13.07 -8.66
CA GLU A 258 1.16 12.99 -10.09
C GLU A 258 2.48 13.68 -10.46
N LYS A 259 3.06 13.28 -11.60
CA LYS A 259 4.28 13.89 -12.12
C LYS A 259 4.05 15.39 -12.36
N ILE A 260 5.04 16.19 -12.02
CA ILE A 260 5.03 17.64 -12.19
C ILE A 260 4.77 17.99 -13.67
N ILE A 261 3.80 18.87 -13.91
CA ILE A 261 3.45 19.37 -15.24
C ILE A 261 4.52 20.37 -15.71
N GLN A 262 4.79 20.42 -17.02
CA GLN A 262 5.57 21.49 -17.61
C GLN A 262 4.71 22.76 -17.64
N VAL A 263 5.13 23.77 -16.87
CA VAL A 263 4.41 25.03 -16.73
C VAL A 263 5.10 26.08 -17.59
N ASN A 264 4.34 26.75 -18.43
CA ASN A 264 4.85 27.81 -19.30
C ASN A 264 4.71 29.19 -18.65
N PRO A 265 5.56 30.17 -19.00
CA PRO A 265 5.51 31.52 -18.40
C PRO A 265 4.21 32.30 -18.66
N TYR A 266 3.43 31.88 -19.65
CA TYR A 266 2.14 32.49 -20.02
C TYR A 266 0.94 31.81 -19.37
N ASP A 267 1.13 30.70 -18.65
CA ASP A 267 0.03 30.04 -17.95
C ASP A 267 -0.46 30.90 -16.77
N VAL A 268 -1.74 30.77 -16.43
CA VAL A 268 -2.38 31.48 -15.32
C VAL A 268 -2.68 30.47 -14.20
N PRO A 269 -2.07 30.64 -13.01
CA PRO A 269 -2.42 29.83 -11.85
C PRO A 269 -3.76 30.29 -11.26
N ILE A 270 -4.70 29.35 -11.15
CA ILE A 270 -5.96 29.50 -10.44
C ILE A 270 -5.84 28.78 -9.10
N LEU A 271 -6.11 29.51 -8.03
CA LEU A 271 -6.08 28.98 -6.68
C LEU A 271 -7.41 28.26 -6.39
N ILE A 272 -7.34 26.97 -6.02
CA ILE A 272 -8.54 26.19 -5.65
C ILE A 272 -8.82 26.31 -4.15
N ILE A 273 -7.77 26.41 -3.34
CA ILE A 273 -7.85 26.48 -1.88
C ILE A 273 -7.79 27.94 -1.44
N ASN A 274 -8.38 28.31 -0.31
CA ASN A 274 -8.24 29.67 0.19
C ASN A 274 -6.77 30.01 0.46
N ALA A 275 -6.35 31.21 0.04
CA ALA A 275 -4.97 31.68 0.24
C ALA A 275 -4.57 31.71 1.73
N ASN A 276 -5.54 31.95 2.62
CA ASN A 276 -5.34 32.00 4.07
C ASN A 276 -5.09 30.62 4.69
N ASP A 277 -5.59 29.54 4.07
CA ASP A 277 -5.33 28.18 4.55
C ASP A 277 -3.90 27.73 4.21
N LEU A 278 -3.28 28.36 3.21
CA LEU A 278 -1.93 28.06 2.75
C LEU A 278 -0.84 28.86 3.48
N VAL A 279 -1.22 29.99 4.09
CA VAL A 279 -0.30 30.89 4.79
C VAL A 279 -0.89 31.11 6.19
N GLN A 280 -0.64 30.17 7.09
CA GLN A 280 -0.97 30.36 8.50
C GLN A 280 0.11 31.24 9.13
N GLU A 281 -0.32 32.31 9.81
CA GLU A 281 0.57 33.23 10.51
C GLU A 281 1.21 32.50 11.71
N GLY A 282 2.42 31.97 11.55
CA GLY A 282 3.16 31.26 12.59
C GLY A 282 3.96 30.04 12.13
N ASP A 283 3.73 29.56 10.90
CA ASP A 283 4.47 28.44 10.32
C ASP A 283 5.72 28.93 9.57
N ASP A 284 6.78 28.11 9.57
CA ASP A 284 8.04 28.30 8.80
C ASP A 284 7.79 28.15 7.28
N HIS A 285 6.92 28.98 6.71
CA HIS A 285 6.62 28.99 5.28
C HIS A 285 7.78 29.60 4.50
N ASP A 286 8.00 29.12 3.27
CA ASP A 286 8.97 29.69 2.36
C ASP A 286 8.53 31.11 1.96
N ILE A 287 9.38 32.11 2.26
CA ILE A 287 9.14 33.53 1.96
C ILE A 287 8.85 33.73 0.45
N GLY A 288 9.49 32.94 -0.42
CA GLY A 288 9.24 32.98 -1.86
C GLY A 288 7.84 32.50 -2.22
N MET A 289 7.38 31.43 -1.57
CA MET A 289 6.04 30.88 -1.72
C MET A 289 4.98 31.89 -1.29
N GLU A 290 5.14 32.48 -0.11
CA GLU A 290 4.22 33.48 0.44
C GLU A 290 4.06 34.70 -0.48
N ARG A 291 5.18 35.24 -0.98
CA ARG A 291 5.16 36.36 -1.95
C ARG A 291 4.41 36.00 -3.22
N VAL A 292 4.65 34.81 -3.77
CA VAL A 292 3.96 34.35 -4.99
C VAL A 292 2.47 34.22 -4.73
N ILE A 293 2.05 33.55 -3.65
CA ILE A 293 0.64 33.30 -3.30
C ILE A 293 -0.15 34.61 -3.16
N ARG A 294 0.44 35.65 -2.54
CA ARG A 294 -0.20 36.98 -2.40
C ARG A 294 -0.55 37.64 -3.73
N HIS A 295 0.15 37.29 -4.81
CA HIS A 295 -0.04 37.86 -6.14
C HIS A 295 -0.86 36.98 -7.09
N ILE A 296 -1.32 35.80 -6.63
CA ILE A 296 -2.25 34.93 -7.37
C ILE A 296 -3.67 35.51 -7.21
N ASN A 297 -4.16 36.14 -8.27
CA ASN A 297 -5.49 36.74 -8.35
C ASN A 297 -6.37 36.09 -9.42
N ASN A 298 -6.05 34.85 -9.85
CA ASN A 298 -6.71 34.09 -10.92
C ASN A 298 -6.67 34.75 -12.32
N ILE A 299 -5.89 35.83 -12.51
CA ILE A 299 -5.83 36.60 -13.77
C ILE A 299 -4.38 36.79 -14.24
N ASN A 300 -3.47 37.02 -13.29
CA ASN A 300 -2.07 37.27 -13.59
C ASN A 300 -1.40 36.00 -14.10
N HIS A 301 -0.78 36.08 -15.27
CA HIS A 301 0.11 35.03 -15.77
C HIS A 301 1.44 35.01 -15.01
N ILE A 302 2.18 33.92 -15.11
CA ILE A 302 3.40 33.67 -14.33
C ILE A 302 4.47 34.76 -14.47
N ARG A 303 4.71 35.24 -15.70
CA ARG A 303 5.63 36.37 -15.93
C ARG A 303 5.20 37.65 -15.21
N ARG A 304 3.90 37.97 -15.18
CA ARG A 304 3.38 39.11 -14.41
C ARG A 304 3.57 38.91 -12.92
N ILE A 305 3.31 37.71 -12.41
CA ILE A 305 3.52 37.36 -11.00
C ILE A 305 5.00 37.51 -10.62
N SER A 306 5.91 37.05 -11.47
CA SER A 306 7.36 37.20 -11.29
C SER A 306 7.79 38.66 -11.12
N GLN A 307 7.24 39.56 -11.93
CA GLN A 307 7.50 41.00 -11.83
C GLN A 307 6.91 41.63 -10.57
N LEU A 308 5.71 41.21 -10.15
CA LEU A 308 5.05 41.74 -8.94
C LEU A 308 5.73 41.25 -7.66
N ALA A 309 6.17 39.98 -7.64
CA ALA A 309 6.81 39.36 -6.49
C ALA A 309 8.32 39.69 -6.36
N ASP A 310 8.90 40.30 -7.40
CA ASP A 310 10.36 40.52 -7.54
C ASP A 310 11.17 39.21 -7.37
N ILE A 311 10.72 38.17 -8.06
CA ILE A 311 11.34 36.83 -8.06
C ILE A 311 11.55 36.39 -9.50
N SER A 312 12.71 35.82 -9.84
CA SER A 312 13.00 35.31 -11.18
C SER A 312 11.95 34.31 -11.68
N GLU A 313 11.55 34.39 -12.97
CA GLU A 313 10.53 33.53 -13.59
C GLU A 313 10.73 32.04 -13.30
N ASN A 314 11.97 31.54 -13.40
CA ASN A 314 12.30 30.13 -13.15
C ASN A 314 11.96 29.68 -11.72
N ARG A 315 12.20 30.52 -10.72
CA ARG A 315 11.87 30.21 -9.32
C ARG A 315 10.36 30.20 -9.10
N VAL A 316 9.64 31.15 -9.70
CA VAL A 316 8.17 31.18 -9.63
C VAL A 316 7.58 29.93 -10.26
N ILE A 317 8.13 29.47 -11.39
CA ILE A 317 7.72 28.20 -12.03
C ILE A 317 7.90 27.02 -11.05
N TYR A 318 9.05 26.88 -10.39
CA TYR A 318 9.26 25.81 -9.40
C TYR A 318 8.29 25.89 -8.22
N ILE A 319 8.04 27.09 -7.71
CA ILE A 319 7.11 27.34 -6.60
C ILE A 319 5.68 26.93 -7.01
N LEU A 320 5.24 27.34 -8.19
CA LEU A 320 3.91 27.00 -8.69
C LEU A 320 3.78 25.52 -9.05
N GLN A 321 4.84 24.88 -9.53
CA GLN A 321 4.90 23.43 -9.71
C GLN A 321 4.74 22.67 -8.39
N HIS A 322 5.34 23.18 -7.32
CA HIS A 322 5.20 22.63 -5.97
C HIS A 322 3.77 22.80 -5.44
N LEU A 323 3.16 23.98 -5.60
CA LEU A 323 1.75 24.20 -5.26
C LEU A 323 0.78 23.32 -6.08
N HIS A 324 1.07 23.14 -7.36
CA HIS A 324 0.32 22.22 -8.21
C HIS A 324 0.48 20.76 -7.74
N TYR A 325 1.68 20.37 -7.33
CA TYR A 325 1.96 19.02 -6.81
C TYR A 325 1.08 18.67 -5.59
N TYR A 326 0.85 19.62 -4.68
CA TYR A 326 -0.08 19.45 -3.56
C TYR A 326 -1.56 19.62 -3.91
N GLY A 327 -1.89 19.99 -5.14
CA GLY A 327 -3.26 20.20 -5.60
C GLY A 327 -3.87 21.53 -5.16
N CYS A 328 -3.06 22.51 -4.74
CA CYS A 328 -3.52 23.82 -4.32
C CYS A 328 -3.89 24.73 -5.51
N ILE A 329 -3.26 24.50 -6.67
CA ILE A 329 -3.38 25.32 -7.88
C ILE A 329 -3.73 24.44 -9.09
N LYS A 330 -4.52 25.00 -10.01
CA LYS A 330 -4.63 24.54 -11.40
C LYS A 330 -4.14 25.61 -12.37
N PHE A 331 -3.62 25.19 -13.51
CA PHE A 331 -3.21 26.10 -14.56
C PHE A 331 -4.29 26.19 -15.63
N THR A 332 -4.53 27.40 -16.11
CA THR A 332 -5.34 27.70 -17.29
C THR A 332 -4.54 28.59 -18.25
N GLU A 333 -5.04 28.73 -19.47
CA GLU A 333 -4.48 29.66 -20.44
C GLU A 333 -4.95 31.10 -20.19
N ILE A 334 -4.28 32.06 -20.82
CA ILE A 334 -4.65 33.48 -20.72
C ILE A 334 -6.03 33.70 -21.35
N PHE A 335 -6.94 34.24 -20.54
CA PHE A 335 -8.25 34.67 -21.01
C PHE A 335 -8.19 36.07 -21.64
N GLN A 336 -8.70 36.23 -22.86
CA GLN A 336 -8.69 37.47 -23.63
C GLN A 336 -10.07 37.75 -24.23
N PHE A 337 -10.60 38.95 -24.02
CA PHE A 337 -11.93 39.34 -24.53
C PHE A 337 -12.04 39.42 -26.05
N SER A 338 -10.91 39.46 -26.77
CA SER A 338 -10.84 39.41 -28.23
C SER A 338 -11.03 38.01 -28.81
N ASN A 339 -10.88 36.97 -27.99
CA ASN A 339 -10.94 35.60 -28.46
C ASN A 339 -12.37 35.08 -28.51
N ASN A 340 -12.56 34.05 -29.33
CA ASN A 340 -13.83 33.34 -29.44
C ASN A 340 -13.78 32.11 -28.52
N TYR A 341 -14.75 32.01 -27.62
CA TYR A 341 -14.87 30.89 -26.69
C TYR A 341 -16.13 30.08 -26.99
N SER A 342 -16.01 28.76 -26.83
CA SER A 342 -17.12 27.81 -26.95
C SER A 342 -17.23 26.99 -25.67
N ALA A 343 -18.45 26.73 -25.22
CA ALA A 343 -18.66 25.89 -24.05
C ALA A 343 -18.15 24.46 -24.27
N THR A 344 -17.46 23.91 -23.26
CA THR A 344 -17.02 22.52 -23.28
C THR A 344 -18.15 21.58 -22.82
N PRO A 345 -18.18 20.31 -23.27
CA PRO A 345 -19.17 19.33 -22.82
C PRO A 345 -19.08 19.04 -21.31
N GLN A 346 -17.98 19.44 -20.65
CA GLN A 346 -17.81 19.34 -19.20
C GLN A 346 -18.79 20.24 -18.44
N LEU A 347 -19.37 21.26 -19.08
CA LEU A 347 -20.44 22.08 -18.50
C LEU A 347 -21.64 21.23 -18.05
N ARG A 348 -21.89 20.06 -18.65
CA ARG A 348 -22.94 19.14 -18.19
C ARG A 348 -22.72 18.66 -16.76
N LYS A 349 -21.47 18.43 -16.36
CA LYS A 349 -21.12 17.97 -15.01
C LYS A 349 -21.48 19.00 -13.94
N LEU A 350 -21.46 20.29 -14.28
CA LEU A 350 -21.92 21.35 -13.39
C LEU A 350 -23.40 21.18 -13.01
N LEU A 351 -24.23 20.69 -13.94
CA LEU A 351 -25.66 20.45 -13.67
C LEU A 351 -25.89 19.19 -12.81
N GLU A 352 -24.96 18.23 -12.82
CA GLU A 352 -25.09 16.96 -12.11
C GLU A 352 -24.79 17.05 -10.61
N SER A 353 -24.02 18.04 -10.16
CA SER A 353 -23.60 18.18 -8.75
C SER A 353 -23.90 19.56 -8.18
N ASP A 354 -24.61 19.61 -7.06
CA ASP A 354 -24.96 20.86 -6.37
C ASP A 354 -23.75 21.54 -5.69
N GLU A 355 -22.74 20.77 -5.28
CA GLU A 355 -21.50 21.27 -4.68
C GLU A 355 -20.73 22.16 -5.68
N LEU A 356 -20.52 21.67 -6.92
CA LEU A 356 -19.85 22.46 -7.96
C LEU A 356 -20.66 23.70 -8.36
N GLN A 357 -21.98 23.66 -8.29
CA GLN A 357 -22.81 24.84 -8.57
C GLN A 357 -22.58 25.93 -7.52
N THR A 358 -22.48 25.54 -6.26
CA THR A 358 -22.23 26.46 -5.15
C THR A 358 -20.84 27.09 -5.26
N GLU A 359 -19.81 26.28 -5.52
CA GLU A 359 -18.43 26.77 -5.75
C GLU A 359 -18.35 27.68 -6.98
N CYS A 360 -19.05 27.34 -8.07
CA CYS A 360 -19.08 28.15 -9.28
C CYS A 360 -19.72 29.52 -9.03
N ILE A 361 -20.82 29.57 -8.27
CA ILE A 361 -21.45 30.83 -7.88
C ILE A 361 -20.49 31.65 -7.03
N GLU A 362 -19.80 31.04 -6.07
CA GLU A 362 -18.82 31.73 -5.24
C GLU A 362 -17.65 32.29 -6.06
N PHE A 363 -17.20 31.56 -7.08
CA PHE A 363 -16.12 31.98 -7.96
C PHE A 363 -16.52 33.12 -8.91
N VAL A 364 -17.72 33.06 -9.48
CA VAL A 364 -18.24 34.04 -10.45
C VAL A 364 -18.62 35.37 -9.78
N ILE A 365 -19.03 35.34 -8.50
CA ILE A 365 -19.35 36.55 -7.77
C ILE A 365 -18.06 37.31 -7.44
N THR A 366 -17.96 38.52 -7.99
CA THR A 366 -16.87 39.44 -7.64
C THR A 366 -16.93 39.79 -6.14
N LYS A 367 -15.77 39.89 -5.48
CA LYS A 367 -15.64 40.25 -4.04
C LYS A 367 -16.41 41.53 -3.62
N ALA A 368 -16.84 42.34 -4.58
CA ALA A 368 -17.57 43.59 -4.39
C ALA A 368 -19.08 43.42 -4.07
N THR A 369 -19.67 42.25 -4.28
CA THR A 369 -21.14 42.05 -4.24
C THR A 369 -21.58 40.91 -3.31
N LYS A 370 -20.96 40.77 -2.13
CA LYS A 370 -21.41 39.81 -1.10
C LYS A 370 -22.83 40.07 -0.55
N SER A 371 -23.52 41.16 -0.93
CA SER A 371 -24.74 41.61 -0.26
C SER A 371 -25.98 41.83 -1.14
N ASN A 372 -25.90 41.92 -2.47
CA ASN A 372 -27.08 42.22 -3.29
C ASN A 372 -27.13 41.34 -4.54
N ASN A 373 -28.12 40.45 -4.57
CA ASN A 373 -28.53 39.56 -5.66
C ASN A 373 -27.51 38.51 -6.09
N MET A 374 -27.57 37.36 -5.43
CA MET A 374 -26.95 36.12 -5.89
C MET A 374 -27.50 35.75 -7.28
N PRO A 375 -26.68 35.72 -8.34
CA PRO A 375 -27.13 35.27 -9.64
C PRO A 375 -27.55 33.79 -9.54
N SER A 376 -28.75 33.47 -10.04
CA SER A 376 -29.21 32.08 -10.11
C SER A 376 -28.30 31.30 -11.07
N ILE A 377 -27.95 30.06 -10.71
CA ILE A 377 -27.20 29.14 -11.56
C ILE A 377 -27.82 29.00 -12.95
N THR A 378 -29.15 29.13 -13.06
CA THR A 378 -29.89 29.10 -14.33
C THR A 378 -29.48 30.23 -15.28
N ILE A 379 -29.19 31.43 -14.74
CA ILE A 379 -28.73 32.58 -15.54
C ILE A 379 -27.30 32.32 -16.04
N ILE A 380 -26.42 31.87 -15.14
CA ILE A 380 -25.03 31.54 -15.46
C ILE A 380 -24.97 30.43 -16.51
N PHE A 381 -25.74 29.35 -16.33
CA PHE A 381 -25.81 28.25 -17.28
C PHE A 381 -26.39 28.69 -18.64
N ARG A 382 -27.42 29.55 -18.64
CA ARG A 382 -27.98 30.13 -19.87
C ARG A 382 -26.94 30.97 -20.61
N LEU A 383 -26.13 31.76 -19.88
CA LEU A 383 -25.03 32.54 -20.44
C LEU A 383 -23.97 31.61 -21.04
N TYR A 384 -23.44 30.65 -20.29
CA TYR A 384 -22.45 29.70 -20.83
C TYR A 384 -22.99 28.88 -22.02
N SER A 385 -24.27 28.50 -22.01
CA SER A 385 -24.90 27.78 -23.12
C SER A 385 -25.09 28.62 -24.38
N SER A 386 -25.05 29.96 -24.27
CA SER A 386 -25.15 30.85 -25.44
C SER A 386 -23.79 31.15 -26.08
N LEU A 387 -22.66 30.72 -25.47
CA LEU A 387 -21.33 30.77 -26.07
C LEU A 387 -21.18 29.69 -27.15
N LYS A 388 -21.46 30.07 -28.40
CA LYS A 388 -21.32 29.21 -29.59
C LYS A 388 -20.03 29.42 -30.39
N GLY A 389 -19.19 30.39 -30.02
CA GLY A 389 -17.92 30.68 -30.70
C GLY A 389 -18.02 31.51 -31.99
N ASP A 390 -19.23 31.94 -32.38
CA ASP A 390 -19.47 32.68 -33.63
C ASP A 390 -19.02 34.15 -33.57
N MET A 391 -18.82 34.71 -32.38
CA MET A 391 -18.51 36.12 -32.14
C MET A 391 -17.42 36.26 -31.08
N ALA A 392 -16.69 37.38 -31.10
CA ALA A 392 -15.74 37.71 -30.06
C ALA A 392 -16.47 37.92 -28.72
N LEU A 393 -15.80 37.56 -27.61
CA LEU A 393 -16.43 37.63 -26.29
C LEU A 393 -16.91 39.04 -25.93
N SER A 394 -16.15 40.08 -26.29
CA SER A 394 -16.54 41.47 -26.07
C SER A 394 -17.87 41.85 -26.73
N GLU A 395 -18.08 41.42 -27.98
CA GLU A 395 -19.32 41.65 -28.72
C GLU A 395 -20.48 40.82 -28.14
N TRP A 396 -20.17 39.58 -27.73
CA TRP A 396 -21.14 38.71 -27.07
C TRP A 396 -21.62 39.29 -25.73
N MET A 397 -20.72 39.89 -24.95
CA MET A 397 -21.03 40.55 -23.67
C MET A 397 -21.98 41.74 -23.87
N LEU A 398 -21.74 42.56 -24.89
CA LEU A 398 -22.61 43.69 -25.22
C LEU A 398 -24.01 43.22 -25.64
N LYS A 399 -24.09 42.14 -26.40
CA LYS A 399 -25.38 41.58 -26.88
C LYS A 399 -26.24 41.01 -25.74
N HIS A 400 -25.62 40.49 -24.70
CA HIS A 400 -26.33 39.86 -23.57
C HIS A 400 -26.42 40.76 -22.33
N GLU A 401 -25.97 42.03 -22.43
CA GLU A 401 -25.99 43.02 -21.34
C GLU A 401 -25.44 42.47 -20.01
N VAL A 402 -24.31 41.77 -20.07
CA VAL A 402 -23.74 41.17 -18.85
C VAL A 402 -23.11 42.25 -17.97
N ASP A 403 -23.65 42.42 -16.77
CA ASP A 403 -23.10 43.30 -15.75
C ASP A 403 -21.76 42.76 -15.22
N TRP A 404 -20.66 43.26 -15.79
CA TRP A 404 -19.28 42.96 -15.40
C TRP A 404 -18.94 43.30 -13.93
N ARG A 405 -19.81 44.07 -13.26
CA ARG A 405 -19.68 44.42 -11.83
C ARG A 405 -20.20 43.33 -10.90
N ILE A 406 -21.07 42.45 -11.41
CA ILE A 406 -21.76 41.41 -10.64
C ILE A 406 -21.20 40.04 -11.00
N ILE A 407 -20.92 39.81 -12.29
CA ILE A 407 -20.53 38.51 -12.84
C ILE A 407 -19.13 38.64 -13.46
N ASP A 408 -18.17 37.88 -12.91
CA ASP A 408 -16.90 37.61 -13.60
C ASP A 408 -17.10 36.47 -14.60
N ILE A 409 -16.82 36.72 -15.88
CA ILE A 409 -17.06 35.77 -16.99
C ILE A 409 -15.84 34.86 -17.23
N ARG A 410 -14.72 35.13 -16.54
CA ARG A 410 -13.42 34.49 -16.75
C ARG A 410 -13.32 33.09 -16.16
#